data_AF-A0A157SE03-F1
#
_entry.id   AF-A0A157SE03-F1
#
_cell.length_a   1.000
_cell.length_b   1.000
_cell.length_c   1.000
_cell.angle_alpha   90.00
_cell.angle_beta   90.00
_cell.angle_gamma   90.00
#
_symmetry.space_group_name_H-M   'P 1'
#
loop_
_entity.id
_entity.type
_entity.pdbx_description
1 polymer ?
#
loop_
_entity_poly.entity_id
_entity_poly.type
_entity_poly.pdbx_seq_one_letter_code
_entity_poly.pdbx_strand_id
1 'polypeptide(L)' 'MLSLRPMSRSEESSPALAAGAFAATDSPCVAVCSTLFDDICRGCGRTAMEVANWVFMDEEEKRAVWIRIRAQGYPRRNNP' A
#
# COMPACT_ATOMS: atom_id res chain seq x y z
N MET A 1 -4.30 -20.34 56.26
CA MET A 1 -3.48 -19.51 55.36
C MET A 1 -3.84 -19.89 53.92
N LEU A 2 -4.77 -19.16 53.32
CA LEU A 2 -5.21 -19.38 51.95
C LEU A 2 -4.09 -18.88 51.02
N SER A 3 -3.23 -19.78 50.55
CA SER A 3 -2.19 -19.43 49.58
C SER A 3 -2.84 -19.21 48.21
N LEU A 4 -3.25 -17.97 47.97
CA LEU A 4 -3.53 -17.47 46.63
C LEU A 4 -2.29 -17.63 45.74
N ARG A 5 -2.47 -18.28 44.59
CA ARG A 5 -1.65 -18.07 43.40
C ARG A 5 -2.42 -18.58 42.16
N PRO A 6 -2.15 -17.97 41.01
CA PRO A 6 -3.03 -17.00 40.36
C PRO A 6 -3.91 -17.67 39.30
N MET A 7 -4.99 -17.01 38.88
CA MET A 7 -5.57 -17.34 37.57
C MET A 7 -4.44 -17.23 36.55
N SER A 8 -4.03 -18.37 35.98
CA SER A 8 -3.40 -18.36 34.67
C SER A 8 -4.48 -17.79 33.75
N ARG A 9 -4.44 -16.47 33.58
CA ARG A 9 -5.06 -15.81 32.46
C ARG A 9 -4.45 -16.51 31.25
N SER A 10 -5.19 -17.46 30.70
CA SER A 10 -5.02 -17.90 29.34
C SER A 10 -5.25 -16.66 28.49
N GLU A 11 -4.22 -15.82 28.39
CA GLU A 11 -3.94 -15.00 27.24
C GLU A 11 -3.59 -15.95 26.10
N GLU A 12 -4.59 -16.74 25.72
CA GLU A 12 -4.62 -17.46 24.47
C GLU A 12 -4.53 -16.38 23.40
N SER A 13 -3.34 -16.27 22.83
CA SER A 13 -2.95 -15.41 21.74
C SER A 13 -3.97 -15.49 20.61
N SER A 14 -5.00 -14.65 20.68
CA SER A 14 -5.99 -14.50 19.62
C SER A 14 -5.33 -13.73 18.48
N PRO A 15 -5.24 -14.25 17.24
CA PRO A 15 -4.75 -13.49 16.10
C PRO A 15 -5.79 -12.45 15.62
N ALA A 16 -6.74 -12.08 16.47
CA ALA A 16 -7.83 -11.17 16.16
C ALA A 16 -7.41 -9.68 16.13
N LEU A 17 -6.14 -9.37 15.85
CA LEU A 17 -5.70 -7.99 15.61
C LEU A 17 -4.68 -7.86 14.45
N ALA A 18 -4.81 -8.69 13.41
CA ALA A 18 -4.18 -8.41 12.12
C ALA A 18 -5.17 -8.39 10.94
N ALA A 19 -6.48 -8.48 11.18
CA ALA A 19 -7.51 -8.38 10.14
C ALA A 19 -7.94 -6.92 9.87
N GLY A 20 -7.00 -5.98 10.05
CA GLY A 20 -7.16 -4.57 9.70
C GLY A 20 -5.90 -3.97 9.07
N ALA A 21 -4.91 -4.80 8.73
CA ALA A 21 -3.82 -4.35 7.89
C ALA A 21 -4.30 -4.50 6.44
N PHE A 22 -4.66 -3.38 5.81
CA PHE A 22 -4.76 -3.32 4.36
C PHE A 22 -3.48 -3.97 3.80
N ALA A 23 -3.62 -5.17 3.24
CA ALA A 23 -2.51 -5.86 2.60
C ALA A 23 -1.86 -4.89 1.61
N ALA A 24 -0.53 -4.88 1.57
CA ALA A 24 0.26 -3.95 0.75
C ALA A 24 -0.36 -3.86 -0.65
N THR A 25 -0.93 -2.70 -0.95
CA THR A 25 -1.81 -2.51 -2.10
C THR A 25 -1.00 -2.73 -3.38
N ASP A 26 -1.53 -3.52 -4.32
CA ASP A 26 -0.91 -3.73 -5.66
C ASP A 26 -0.72 -2.44 -6.46
N SER A 27 -1.28 -1.32 -5.99
CA SER A 27 -1.18 0.00 -6.59
C SER A 27 0.06 0.77 -6.12
N PRO A 28 0.80 1.42 -7.04
CA PRO A 28 1.98 2.24 -6.69
C PRO A 28 1.62 3.61 -6.07
N CYS A 29 0.35 3.87 -5.75
CA CYS A 29 -0.11 5.15 -5.26
C CYS A 29 0.47 5.50 -3.87
N VAL A 30 0.87 6.76 -3.69
CA VAL A 30 1.37 7.30 -2.41
C VAL A 30 0.41 8.31 -1.79
N ALA A 31 -0.87 8.27 -2.19
CA ALA A 31 -1.93 9.17 -1.74
C ALA A 31 -1.70 10.68 -2.02
N VAL A 32 -0.73 11.02 -2.87
CA VAL A 32 -0.50 12.38 -3.39
C VAL A 32 -0.43 12.30 -4.91
N CYS A 33 -1.19 13.17 -5.59
CA CYS A 33 -1.21 13.24 -7.05
C CYS A 33 -0.90 14.65 -7.53
N SER A 34 0.03 14.77 -8.47
CA SER A 34 0.40 16.03 -9.10
C SER A 34 -0.08 16.15 -10.56
N THR A 35 -0.80 15.14 -11.07
CA THR A 35 -1.16 15.08 -12.51
C THR A 35 -2.22 16.08 -12.94
N LEU A 36 -2.71 16.91 -12.00
CA LEU A 36 -3.49 18.09 -12.35
C LEU A 36 -2.64 19.16 -13.02
N PHE A 37 -1.33 19.16 -12.75
CA PHE A 37 -0.38 20.18 -13.21
C PHE A 37 0.88 19.59 -13.88
N ASP A 38 1.12 18.28 -13.74
CA ASP A 38 2.23 17.55 -14.38
C ASP A 38 1.70 16.43 -15.28
N ASP A 39 2.43 16.07 -16.33
CA ASP A 39 2.08 14.91 -17.17
C ASP A 39 2.29 13.56 -16.43
N ILE A 40 3.26 13.52 -15.51
CA ILE A 40 3.63 12.36 -14.70
C ILE A 40 3.54 12.71 -13.23
N CYS A 41 2.84 11.89 -12.45
CA CYS A 41 2.70 12.05 -11.01
C CYS A 41 4.07 12.00 -10.33
N ARG A 42 4.47 13.09 -9.64
CA ARG A 42 5.74 13.15 -8.89
C ARG A 42 5.82 12.18 -7.70
N GLY A 43 4.68 11.68 -7.23
CA GLY A 43 4.63 10.67 -6.18
C GLY A 43 4.75 9.24 -6.71
N CYS A 44 3.83 8.81 -7.57
CA CYS A 44 3.74 7.41 -8.01
C CYS A 44 4.33 7.11 -9.39
N GLY A 45 4.71 8.11 -10.19
CA GLY A 45 5.31 7.92 -11.52
C GLY A 45 4.33 7.55 -12.64
N ARG A 46 3.03 7.53 -12.36
CA ARG A 46 1.97 7.25 -13.34
C ARG A 46 1.47 8.51 -14.05
N THR A 47 1.00 8.37 -15.29
CA THR A 47 0.23 9.39 -16.01
C THR A 47 -1.17 9.53 -15.41
N ALA A 48 -1.88 10.62 -15.72
CA ALA A 48 -3.28 10.78 -15.33
C ALA A 48 -4.16 9.60 -15.81
N MET A 49 -3.94 9.12 -17.04
CA MET A 49 -4.70 8.01 -17.62
C MET A 49 -4.46 6.69 -16.88
N GLU A 50 -3.21 6.36 -16.55
CA GLU A 50 -2.90 5.16 -15.77
C GLU A 50 -3.44 5.23 -14.34
N VAL A 51 -3.51 6.42 -13.74
CA VAL A 51 -4.13 6.61 -12.42
C VAL A 51 -5.64 6.36 -12.50
N ALA A 52 -6.32 6.97 -13.47
CA ALA A 52 -7.77 6.85 -13.63
C ALA A 52 -8.21 5.43 -14.01
N ASN A 53 -7.43 4.75 -14.86
CA ASN A 53 -7.80 3.45 -15.41
C ASN A 53 -7.24 2.25 -14.63
N TRP A 54 -6.48 2.48 -13.56
CA TRP A 54 -5.76 1.40 -12.85
C TRP A 54 -6.63 0.18 -12.52
N VAL A 55 -7.87 0.40 -12.09
CA VAL A 55 -8.80 -0.68 -11.70
C VAL A 55 -9.29 -1.51 -12.89
N PHE A 56 -9.25 -0.95 -14.10
CA PHE A 56 -9.69 -1.60 -15.33
C PHE A 56 -8.57 -2.25 -16.13
N MET A 57 -7.30 -1.93 -15.80
CA MET A 57 -6.14 -2.52 -16.46
C MET A 57 -6.02 -4.03 -16.16
N ASP A 58 -5.63 -4.79 -17.17
CA ASP A 58 -5.25 -6.19 -17.02
C ASP A 58 -3.89 -6.35 -16.31
N GLU A 59 -3.45 -7.59 -16.10
CA GLU A 59 -2.20 -7.86 -15.36
C GLU A 59 -0.98 -7.42 -16.17
N GLU A 60 -0.98 -7.64 -17.48
CA GLU A 60 0.07 -7.26 -18.41
C GLU A 60 0.27 -5.75 -18.44
N GLU A 61 -0.81 -4.97 -18.53
CA GLU A 61 -0.82 -3.51 -18.49
C GLU A 61 -0.29 -3.01 -17.14
N LYS A 62 -0.78 -3.55 -16.01
CA LYS A 62 -0.28 -3.21 -14.67
C LYS A 62 1.20 -3.51 -14.53
N ARG A 63 1.66 -4.65 -15.07
CA ARG A 63 3.07 -5.05 -15.07
C ARG A 63 3.92 -4.09 -15.90
N ALA A 64 3.45 -3.68 -17.07
CA ALA A 64 4.14 -2.70 -17.91
C ALA A 64 4.32 -1.35 -17.19
N VAL A 65 3.27 -0.87 -16.52
CA VAL A 65 3.33 0.33 -15.67
C VAL A 65 4.37 0.15 -14.56
N TRP A 66 4.33 -0.97 -13.84
CA TRP A 66 5.29 -1.27 -12.77
C TRP A 66 6.75 -1.30 -13.23
N ILE A 67 7.04 -1.93 -14.39
CA ILE A 67 8.38 -1.96 -14.97
C ILE A 67 8.86 -0.54 -15.25
N ARG A 68 8.03 0.26 -15.93
CA ARG A 68 8.37 1.64 -16.31
C ARG A 68 8.64 2.52 -15.09
N ILE A 69 7.73 2.55 -14.11
CA ILE A 69 7.87 3.45 -12.95
C ILE A 69 9.04 3.04 -12.03
N ARG A 70 9.33 1.74 -11.90
CA ARG A 70 10.48 1.26 -11.12
C ARG A 70 11.80 1.62 -11.79
N ALA A 71 11.89 1.51 -13.12
CA ALA A 71 13.07 1.96 -13.87
C ALA A 71 13.35 3.47 -13.69
N GLN A 72 12.32 4.26 -13.37
CA GLN A 72 12.39 5.71 -13.13
C GLN A 72 12.60 6.08 -11.64
N GLY A 73 12.64 5.11 -10.73
CA GLY A 73 12.83 5.34 -9.29
C GLY A 73 11.58 5.78 -8.53
N TYR A 74 10.39 5.38 -8.99
CA TYR A 74 9.12 5.55 -8.27
C TYR A 74 8.70 4.25 -7.56
N PRO A 75 7.80 4.32 -6.55
CA PRO A 75 7.17 5.52 -5.99
C PRO A 75 8.05 6.26 -4.96
N ARG A 76 7.97 7.58 -4.95
CA ARG A 76 8.68 8.44 -3.99
C ARG A 76 7.73 8.78 -2.84
N ARG A 77 7.89 8.09 -1.71
CA ARG A 77 6.99 8.21 -0.54
C ARG A 77 7.21 9.45 0.32
N ASN A 78 8.37 10.09 0.19
CA ASN A 78 8.70 11.34 0.87
C ASN A 78 9.13 12.37 -0.18
N ASN A 79 8.41 13.49 -0.25
CA ASN A 79 8.95 14.73 -0.78
C ASN A 79 9.34 15.57 0.45
N PRO A 80 10.62 15.96 0.65
CA PRO A 80 10.95 16.92 1.71
C PRO A 80 10.23 18.25 1.52
#